data_AF-A0A430RX13-F1
#
_entry.id   AF-A0A430RX13-F1
#
_cell.length_a   1.000
_cell.length_b   1.000
_cell.length_c   1.000
_cell.angle_alpha   90.00
_cell.angle_beta   90.00
_cell.angle_gamma   90.00
#
_symmetry.space_group_name_H-M   'P 1'
#
loop_
_entity.id
_entity.type
_entity.pdbx_description
1 polymer ?
#
loop_
_entity_poly.entity_id
_entity_poly.type
_entity_poly.pdbx_seq_one_letter_code
_entity_poly.pdbx_strand_id
1 'polypeptide(L)'
;MMLKDSRRGSRILRIEGGQPLSGELRIYPAKNAALPILAASLLTPEPITLLEVPRLRDVEVMLELLSHLGTRYQWEGRTLHLHTPEIRNTHAPYELVGQMRASFIVWGALLARVG
;
A
#
# COMPACT_ATOMS: atom_id res chain seq x y z
N MET A 1 -10.06 -3.49 43.39
CA MET A 1 -10.62 -2.54 42.39
C MET A 1 -9.46 -1.70 41.86
N MET A 2 -8.77 -2.21 40.83
CA MET A 2 -7.66 -1.51 40.15
C MET A 2 -8.23 -0.78 38.93
N LEU A 3 -8.09 0.53 38.91
CA LEU A 3 -8.42 1.38 37.77
C LEU A 3 -7.38 1.14 36.66
N LYS A 4 -7.84 0.62 35.52
CA LYS A 4 -7.04 0.55 34.28
C LYS A 4 -6.88 1.96 33.71
N ASP A 5 -5.67 2.52 33.77
CA ASP A 5 -5.31 3.71 32.97
C ASP A 5 -5.37 3.32 31.49
N SER A 6 -6.40 3.83 30.82
CA SER A 6 -6.79 3.48 29.45
C SER A 6 -6.31 4.52 28.43
N ARG A 7 -5.07 4.99 28.57
CA ARG A 7 -4.48 5.97 27.63
C ARG A 7 -3.90 5.28 26.40
N ARG A 8 -4.75 5.13 25.38
CA ARG A 8 -4.35 4.95 23.98
C ARG A 8 -3.54 6.20 23.58
N GLY A 9 -2.22 6.12 23.61
CA GLY A 9 -1.33 7.26 23.36
C GLY A 9 -1.53 7.84 21.95
N SER A 10 -2.19 9.00 21.86
CA SER A 10 -2.25 9.78 20.62
C SER A 10 -0.86 10.34 20.32
N ARG A 11 -0.29 9.98 19.17
CA ARG A 11 0.92 10.64 18.67
C ARG A 11 0.55 12.08 18.32
N ILE A 12 1.09 13.04 19.05
CA ILE A 12 0.90 14.46 18.77
C ILE A 12 2.14 15.03 18.08
N LEU A 13 1.93 15.95 17.15
CA LEU A 13 2.99 16.81 16.61
C LEU A 13 2.90 18.16 17.32
N ARG A 14 3.98 18.58 18.00
CA ARG A 14 4.11 19.94 18.53
C ARG A 14 4.88 20.79 17.52
N ILE A 15 4.23 21.80 16.97
CA ILE A 15 4.81 22.70 15.97
C ILE A 15 5.11 24.04 16.65
N GLU A 16 6.36 24.48 16.58
CA GLU A 16 6.79 25.80 17.03
C GLU A 16 6.93 26.69 15.78
N GLY A 17 6.07 27.71 15.67
CA GLY A 17 6.04 28.62 14.54
C GLY A 17 7.10 29.72 14.59
N GLY A 18 7.04 30.66 13.65
CA GLY A 18 7.89 31.86 13.64
C GLY A 18 9.15 31.78 12.76
N GLN A 19 9.38 30.65 12.09
CA GLN A 19 10.47 30.48 11.12
C GLN A 19 9.90 30.38 9.70
N PRO A 20 10.31 31.25 8.76
CA PRO A 20 9.93 31.10 7.36
C PRO A 20 10.56 29.82 6.79
N LEU A 21 9.79 29.07 6.00
CA LEU A 21 10.33 27.93 5.26
C LEU A 21 11.21 28.44 4.12
N SER A 22 12.44 27.92 4.03
CA SER A 22 13.39 28.23 2.96
C SER A 22 14.15 26.96 2.56
N GLY A 23 14.32 26.74 1.25
CA GLY A 23 14.98 25.57 0.67
C GLY A 23 14.19 24.95 -0.48
N GLU A 24 14.73 23.88 -1.04
CA GLU A 24 14.12 23.10 -2.12
C GLU A 24 13.83 21.67 -1.66
N LEU A 25 12.69 21.12 -2.09
CA LEU A 25 12.29 19.74 -1.82
C LEU A 25 11.89 19.06 -3.12
N ARG A 26 12.41 17.86 -3.34
CA ARG A 26 11.94 16.99 -4.43
C ARG A 26 10.53 16.47 -4.13
N ILE A 27 9.58 16.74 -5.01
CA ILE A 27 8.24 16.13 -4.94
C ILE A 27 8.30 14.72 -5.51
N TYR A 28 7.85 13.74 -4.72
CA TYR A 28 7.71 12.37 -5.17
C TYR A 28 6.31 12.12 -5.76
N PRO A 29 6.18 11.31 -6.83
CA PRO A 29 4.90 11.02 -7.46
C PRO A 29 3.87 10.43 -6.48
N ALA A 30 2.61 10.82 -6.70
CA ALA A 30 1.53 10.79 -5.72
C ALA A 30 1.06 9.37 -5.33
N LYS A 31 0.84 9.17 -4.02
CA LYS A 31 0.19 7.99 -3.40
C LYS A 31 -0.98 7.43 -4.22
N ASN A 32 -1.84 8.29 -4.75
CA ASN A 32 -3.09 7.90 -5.40
C ASN A 32 -2.88 7.26 -6.78
N ALA A 33 -1.72 7.46 -7.41
CA ALA A 33 -1.36 6.75 -8.65
C ALA A 33 -0.85 5.33 -8.35
N ALA A 34 -0.22 5.11 -7.19
CA ALA A 34 0.39 3.83 -6.86
C ALA A 34 -0.64 2.71 -6.65
N LEU A 35 -1.73 2.96 -5.92
CA LEU A 35 -2.69 1.91 -5.56
C LEU A 35 -3.39 1.25 -6.77
N PRO A 36 -3.90 2.01 -7.77
CA PRO A 36 -4.46 1.39 -8.97
C PRO A 36 -3.43 0.62 -9.80
N ILE A 37 -2.19 1.12 -9.88
CA ILE A 37 -1.11 0.45 -10.60
C ILE A 37 -0.74 -0.86 -9.91
N LEU A 38 -0.69 -0.88 -8.58
CA LEU A 38 -0.49 -2.08 -7.78
C LEU A 38 -1.59 -3.11 -8.04
N ALA A 39 -2.86 -2.70 -8.06
CA ALA A 39 -3.96 -3.61 -8.40
C ALA A 39 -3.84 -4.14 -9.84
N ALA A 40 -3.51 -3.27 -10.80
CA ALA A 40 -3.31 -3.65 -12.21
C ALA A 40 -2.16 -4.64 -12.42
N SER A 41 -1.19 -4.71 -11.49
CA SER A 41 -0.10 -5.69 -11.56
C SER A 41 -0.59 -7.14 -11.57
N LEU A 42 -1.78 -7.42 -11.03
CA LEU A 42 -2.39 -8.75 -11.05
C LEU A 42 -2.84 -9.19 -12.44
N LEU A 43 -2.97 -8.28 -13.41
CA LEU A 43 -3.50 -8.59 -14.74
C LEU A 43 -2.54 -9.41 -15.60
N THR A 44 -1.25 -9.50 -15.24
CA THR A 44 -0.22 -10.20 -15.99
C THR A 44 0.53 -11.21 -15.11
N PRO A 45 1.02 -12.35 -15.66
CA PRO A 45 1.92 -13.24 -14.93
C PRO A 45 3.36 -12.75 -14.95
N GLU A 46 3.68 -11.74 -15.77
CA GLU A 46 5.05 -11.30 -16.01
C GLU A 46 5.58 -10.45 -14.84
N PRO A 47 6.91 -10.41 -14.63
CA PRO A 47 7.51 -9.51 -13.66
C PRO A 47 7.26 -8.03 -14.01
N ILE A 48 6.95 -7.23 -13.00
CA ILE A 48 6.73 -5.79 -13.11
C ILE A 48 7.73 -5.05 -12.23
N THR A 49 8.28 -3.94 -12.72
CA THR A 49 9.09 -3.02 -11.93
C THR A 49 8.43 -1.65 -11.92
N LEU A 50 8.12 -1.16 -10.71
CA LEU A 50 7.57 0.18 -10.49
C LEU A 50 8.63 1.09 -9.88
N LEU A 51 8.88 2.23 -10.50
CA LEU A 51 9.88 3.20 -10.05
C LEU A 51 9.24 4.25 -9.14
N GLU A 52 10.04 4.79 -8.21
CA GLU A 52 9.68 5.94 -7.37
C GLU A 52 8.42 5.74 -6.50
N VAL A 53 8.06 4.50 -6.17
CA VAL A 53 6.86 4.17 -5.38
C VAL A 53 7.00 4.70 -3.95
N PRO A 54 6.05 5.49 -3.43
CA PRO A 54 6.13 6.02 -2.07
C PRO A 54 5.83 4.92 -1.04
N ARG A 55 6.70 4.76 -0.04
CA ARG A 55 6.48 3.82 1.07
C ARG A 55 5.55 4.43 2.11
N LEU A 56 4.25 4.28 1.86
CA LEU A 56 3.18 4.77 2.70
C LEU A 56 2.37 3.60 3.24
N ARG A 57 1.68 3.80 4.37
CA ARG A 57 0.88 2.74 5.00
C ARG A 57 -0.12 2.08 4.03
N ASP A 58 -0.79 2.88 3.21
CA ASP A 58 -1.75 2.38 2.21
C ASP A 58 -1.10 1.46 1.18
N VAL A 59 0.15 1.75 0.78
CA VAL A 59 0.92 0.92 -0.17
C VAL A 59 1.30 -0.40 0.49
N GLU A 60 1.76 -0.38 1.74
CA GLU A 60 2.10 -1.62 2.47
C GLU A 60 0.87 -2.52 2.65
N VAL A 61 -0.28 -1.96 3.03
CA VAL A 61 -1.55 -2.72 3.14
C VAL A 61 -1.96 -3.32 1.80
N MET A 62 -1.78 -2.58 0.70
CA MET A 62 -2.03 -3.12 -0.64
C MET A 62 -1.07 -4.27 -0.97
N LEU A 63 0.22 -4.16 -0.65
CA LEU A 63 1.21 -5.21 -0.91
C LEU A 63 0.94 -6.47 -0.09
N GLU A 64 0.52 -6.33 1.17
CA GLU A 64 0.07 -7.45 2.01
C GLU A 64 -1.12 -8.17 1.37
N LEU A 65 -2.12 -7.42 0.88
CA LEU A 65 -3.26 -7.97 0.16
C LEU A 65 -2.83 -8.67 -1.13
N LEU A 66 -2.01 -8.04 -1.96
CA LEU A 66 -1.49 -8.63 -3.21
C LEU A 66 -0.68 -9.91 -2.92
N SER A 67 0.09 -9.93 -1.84
CA SER A 67 0.86 -11.10 -1.42
C SER A 67 -0.04 -12.25 -1.00
N HIS A 68 -1.15 -11.97 -0.31
CA HIS A 68 -2.15 -12.98 0.01
C HIS A 68 -2.75 -13.65 -1.25
N LEU A 69 -2.86 -12.88 -2.33
CA LEU A 69 -3.38 -13.36 -3.62
C LEU A 69 -2.31 -14.09 -4.46
N GLY A 70 -1.05 -14.08 -4.04
CA GLY A 70 0.05 -14.81 -4.70
C GLY A 70 1.18 -13.94 -5.23
N THR A 71 1.11 -12.62 -5.06
CA THR A 71 2.16 -11.69 -5.51
C THR A 71 3.41 -11.81 -4.66
N ARG A 72 4.58 -11.97 -5.30
CA ARG A 72 5.87 -11.78 -4.64
C ARG A 72 6.34 -10.37 -4.91
N TYR A 73 6.89 -9.71 -3.89
CA TYR A 73 7.38 -8.34 -4.05
C TYR A 73 8.70 -8.13 -3.32
N GLN A 74 9.53 -7.23 -3.86
CA GLN A 74 10.80 -6.83 -3.26
C GLN A 74 11.04 -5.34 -3.49
N TRP A 75 11.54 -4.68 -2.46
CA TRP A 75 11.95 -3.28 -2.56
C TRP A 75 13.45 -3.16 -2.83
N GLU A 76 13.80 -2.26 -3.74
CA GLU A 76 15.16 -1.77 -3.97
C GLU A 76 15.14 -0.23 -3.91
N GLY A 77 15.46 0.34 -2.75
CA GLY A 77 15.28 1.78 -2.52
C GLY A 77 13.82 2.22 -2.69
N ARG A 78 13.55 3.03 -3.71
CA ARG A 78 12.18 3.46 -4.10
C ARG A 78 11.60 2.67 -5.28
N THR A 79 12.34 1.68 -5.77
CA THR A 79 11.89 0.74 -6.80
C THR A 79 11.20 -0.45 -6.14
N LEU A 80 10.09 -0.87 -6.72
CA LEU A 80 9.32 -2.02 -6.27
C LEU A 80 9.21 -3.04 -7.40
N HIS A 81 9.74 -4.24 -7.16
CA HIS A 81 9.60 -5.38 -8.04
C HIS A 81 8.41 -6.22 -7.60
N LEU A 82 7.58 -6.64 -8.55
CA LEU A 82 6.35 -7.40 -8.35
C LEU A 82 6.33 -8.57 -9.32
N HIS A 83 5.83 -9.72 -8.89
CA HIS A 83 5.64 -10.87 -9.77
C HIS A 83 4.55 -11.81 -9.25
N THR A 84 3.51 -11.99 -10.06
CA THR A 84 2.33 -12.81 -9.73
C THR A 84 2.07 -13.84 -10.83
N PRO A 85 2.89 -14.90 -10.94
CA PRO A 85 2.74 -15.86 -12.04
C PRO A 85 1.40 -16.60 -11.99
N GLU A 86 0.88 -16.82 -10.78
CA GLU A 86 -0.37 -17.53 -10.53
C GLU A 86 -1.08 -16.86 -9.34
N ILE A 87 -2.41 -16.76 -9.44
CA ILE A 87 -3.26 -16.34 -8.34
C ILE A 87 -3.51 -17.54 -7.44
N ARG A 88 -3.06 -17.46 -6.19
CA ARG A 88 -3.10 -18.57 -5.22
C ARG A 88 -4.35 -18.55 -4.34
N ASN A 89 -5.01 -17.40 -4.26
CA ASN A 89 -6.23 -17.22 -3.50
C ASN A 89 -7.09 -16.14 -4.18
N THR A 90 -8.41 -16.30 -4.14
CA THR A 90 -9.39 -15.33 -4.63
C THR A 90 -10.16 -14.67 -3.48
N HIS A 91 -9.93 -15.11 -2.24
CA HIS A 91 -10.52 -14.52 -1.05
C HIS A 91 -9.61 -13.41 -0.49
N ALA A 92 -10.11 -12.17 -0.45
CA ALA A 92 -9.44 -11.06 0.20
C ALA A 92 -9.87 -10.97 1.69
N PRO A 93 -8.94 -11.08 2.67
CA PRO A 93 -9.29 -11.04 4.09
C PRO A 93 -9.96 -9.71 4.47
N TYR A 94 -11.08 -9.78 5.19
CA TYR A 94 -11.85 -8.60 5.60
C TYR A 94 -11.00 -7.60 6.40
N GLU A 95 -10.07 -8.08 7.22
CA GLU A 95 -9.16 -7.24 8.00
C GLU A 95 -8.24 -6.38 7.13
N LEU A 96 -7.83 -6.86 5.94
CA LEU A 96 -7.00 -6.10 5.01
C LEU A 96 -7.84 -5.15 4.15
N VAL A 97 -9.00 -5.63 3.68
CA VAL A 97 -9.92 -4.83 2.86
C VAL A 97 -10.50 -3.66 3.67
N GLY A 98 -10.83 -3.89 4.94
CA GLY A 98 -11.38 -2.87 5.85
C GLY A 98 -10.37 -1.80 6.30
N GLN A 99 -9.07 -2.06 6.18
CA GLN A 99 -8.03 -1.10 6.55
C GLN A 99 -7.90 0.07 5.55
N MET A 100 -8.29 -0.14 4.29
CA MET A 100 -8.17 0.87 3.24
C MET A 100 -9.34 0.73 2.26
N ARG A 101 -10.15 1.79 2.12
CA ARG A 101 -11.28 1.79 1.17
C ARG A 101 -10.86 1.39 -0.24
N ALA A 102 -9.73 1.90 -0.74
CA ALA A 102 -9.23 1.65 -2.10
C ALA A 102 -8.85 0.18 -2.41
N SER A 103 -8.86 -0.71 -1.42
CA SER A 103 -8.65 -2.16 -1.63
C SER A 103 -9.68 -2.76 -2.59
N PHE A 104 -10.86 -2.14 -2.73
CA PHE A 104 -11.92 -2.63 -3.64
C PHE A 104 -11.46 -2.76 -5.11
N ILE A 105 -10.48 -1.96 -5.55
CA ILE A 105 -10.00 -1.96 -6.94
C ILE A 105 -9.37 -3.30 -7.31
N VAL A 106 -8.84 -4.05 -6.33
CA VAL A 106 -8.23 -5.37 -6.51
C VAL A 106 -9.24 -6.38 -7.08
N TRP A 107 -10.53 -6.27 -6.74
CA TRP A 107 -11.55 -7.18 -7.24
C TRP A 107 -11.72 -7.10 -8.76
N GLY A 108 -11.62 -5.91 -9.35
CA GLY A 108 -11.69 -5.76 -10.80
C GLY A 108 -10.56 -6.50 -11.51
N ALA A 109 -9.34 -6.39 -10.97
CA ALA A 109 -8.18 -7.08 -11.52
C ALA A 109 -8.24 -8.60 -11.30
N LEU A 110 -8.68 -9.05 -10.13
CA LEU A 110 -8.89 -10.48 -9.85
C LEU A 110 -9.93 -11.10 -10.78
N LEU A 111 -11.08 -10.45 -10.95
CA LEU A 111 -12.14 -10.93 -11.84
C LEU A 111 -11.63 -11.08 -13.27
N ALA A 112 -10.93 -10.09 -13.80
CA ALA A 112 -10.35 -10.15 -15.14
C ALA A 112 -9.28 -11.24 -15.30
N ARG A 113 -8.63 -11.64 -14.20
CA ARG A 113 -7.49 -12.57 -14.23
C ARG A 113 -7.91 -14.04 -14.12
N VAL A 114 -8.93 -14.34 -13.34
CA VAL A 114 -9.30 -15.73 -12.98
C VAL A 114 -10.80 -16.02 -12.99
N GLY A 115 -11.64 -15.05 -13.32
CA GLY A 115 -13.10 -15.17 -13.33
C GLY A 115 -13.72 -15.35 -14.71
#